data_AF-A0A4V6D9D9-F1
#
_entry.id   AF-A0A4V6D9D9-F1
#
_cell.length_a   1.000
_cell.length_b   1.000
_cell.length_c   1.000
_cell.angle_alpha   90.00
_cell.angle_beta   90.00
_cell.angle_gamma   90.00
#
_symmetry.space_group_name_H-M   'P 1'
#
loop_
_entity.id
_entity.type
_entity.pdbx_description
1 polymer ?
#
loop_
_entity_poly.entity_id
_entity_poly.type
_entity_poly.pdbx_seq_one_letter_code
_entity_poly.pdbx_strand_id
1 'polypeptide(L)'
;MLANAVYFEGRLERSFAAKCRNMEDSRSLHRLDGSTVDAEFICSDEDQFIETHDGFKVLKMMCTLRDPFHGVPAKTMDALLWARNMSMPQFPRHSMYIVLPDAHDGLWSLHDKMASSPSFLHEHLPEWPVNVGEFRVPKLRISFAPRPRA
;
A
#
# COMPACT_ATOMS: atom_id res chain seq x y z
N MET A 1 15.47 29.15 8.69
CA MET A 1 14.43 28.50 7.86
C MET A 1 14.64 26.99 7.98
N LEU A 2 13.62 26.22 8.36
CA LEU A 2 13.67 24.76 8.40
C LEU A 2 12.93 24.24 7.16
N ALA A 3 13.61 23.44 6.34
CA ALA A 3 13.02 22.73 5.21
C ALA A 3 13.09 21.22 5.50
N ASN A 4 11.96 20.53 5.37
CA ASN A 4 11.87 19.07 5.51
C ASN A 4 11.31 18.51 4.20
N ALA A 5 11.95 17.46 3.69
CA ALA A 5 11.51 16.74 2.51
C ALA A 5 11.57 15.26 2.82
N VAL A 6 10.48 14.55 2.53
CA VAL A 6 10.40 13.10 2.71
C VAL A 6 10.19 12.48 1.34
N TYR A 7 11.13 11.64 0.91
CA TYR A 7 11.08 10.90 -0.34
C TYR A 7 11.02 9.41 -0.05
N PHE A 8 9.99 8.73 -0.55
CA PHE A 8 9.84 7.29 -0.45
C PHE A 8 9.75 6.68 -1.84
N GLU A 9 10.76 5.90 -2.20
CA GLU A 9 10.77 5.07 -3.39
C GLU A 9 10.90 3.61 -2.94
N GLY A 10 9.76 2.95 -2.86
CA GLY A 10 9.65 1.54 -2.51
C GLY A 10 9.20 0.73 -3.71
N ARG A 11 9.72 -0.50 -3.83
CA ARG A 11 9.14 -1.49 -4.74
C ARG A 11 8.14 -2.31 -3.94
N LEU A 12 6.93 -2.47 -4.48
CA LEU A 12 5.97 -3.36 -3.87
C LEU A 12 6.47 -4.80 -3.99
N GLU A 13 6.51 -5.52 -2.87
CA GLU A 13 7.13 -6.85 -2.77
C GLU A 13 6.39 -7.89 -3.63
N ARG A 14 5.06 -7.78 -3.67
CA ARG A 14 4.22 -8.57 -4.56
C ARG A 14 4.01 -7.76 -5.82
N SER A 15 4.75 -8.10 -6.87
CA SER A 15 4.48 -7.58 -8.20
C SER A 15 3.06 -7.99 -8.58
N PHE A 16 2.17 -7.00 -8.64
CA PHE A 16 0.89 -7.11 -9.30
C PHE A 16 1.12 -7.68 -10.70
N ALA A 17 0.79 -8.96 -10.86
CA ALA A 17 1.26 -9.75 -11.98
C ALA A 17 0.48 -9.40 -13.25
N ALA A 18 1.18 -9.54 -14.38
CA ALA A 18 0.76 -9.28 -15.76
C ALA A 18 -0.45 -10.11 -16.27
N LYS A 19 -1.26 -10.71 -15.39
CA LYS A 19 -2.44 -11.51 -15.71
C LYS A 19 -3.74 -10.71 -15.81
N CYS A 20 -3.75 -9.43 -15.43
CA CYS A 20 -4.88 -8.53 -15.67
C CYS A 20 -5.13 -8.17 -17.15
N ARG A 21 -4.50 -8.85 -18.11
CA ARG A 21 -4.49 -8.49 -19.54
C ARG A 21 -5.82 -8.61 -20.28
N ASN A 22 -6.89 -9.08 -19.63
CA ASN A 22 -8.20 -9.30 -20.27
C ASN A 22 -9.28 -8.31 -19.81
N MET A 23 -8.93 -7.32 -18.99
CA MET A 23 -9.85 -6.31 -18.49
C MET A 23 -9.24 -4.95 -18.84
N GLU A 24 -9.99 -4.03 -19.47
CA GLU A 24 -9.50 -2.67 -19.68
C GLU A 24 -8.98 -2.12 -18.34
N ASP A 25 -7.67 -1.89 -18.26
CA ASP A 25 -7.00 -1.44 -17.03
C ASP A 25 -7.38 0.01 -16.69
N SER A 26 -8.01 0.72 -17.63
CA SER A 26 -8.58 2.04 -17.47
C SER A 26 -10.03 1.95 -17.00
N ARG A 27 -10.33 2.51 -15.82
CA ARG A 27 -11.69 2.62 -15.27
C ARG A 27 -11.93 4.00 -14.67
N SER A 28 -13.20 4.35 -14.49
CA SER A 28 -13.59 5.60 -13.83
C SER A 28 -13.28 5.57 -12.33
N LEU A 29 -12.41 6.47 -11.88
CA LEU A 29 -12.21 6.82 -10.49
C LEU A 29 -13.12 8.01 -10.13
N HIS A 30 -13.94 7.83 -9.09
CA HIS A 30 -14.82 8.88 -8.58
C HIS A 30 -14.05 9.86 -7.70
N ARG A 31 -14.16 11.15 -8.01
CA ARG A 31 -13.55 12.25 -7.24
C ARG A 31 -14.51 12.76 -6.18
N LEU A 32 -13.97 13.43 -5.16
CA LEU A 32 -14.75 14.01 -4.05
C LEU A 32 -15.69 15.15 -4.49
N ASP A 33 -15.46 15.75 -5.66
CA ASP A 33 -16.33 16.76 -6.26
C ASP A 33 -17.49 16.13 -7.08
N GLY A 34 -17.61 14.80 -7.06
CA GLY A 34 -18.61 14.05 -7.81
C GLY A 34 -18.24 13.79 -9.28
N SER A 35 -17.15 14.35 -9.79
CA SER A 35 -16.67 14.06 -11.15
C SER A 35 -15.96 12.70 -11.24
N THR A 36 -15.76 12.22 -12.46
CA THR A 36 -15.03 10.98 -12.73
C THR A 36 -13.81 11.25 -13.59
N VAL A 37 -12.74 10.48 -13.37
CA VAL A 37 -11.55 10.49 -14.23
C VAL A 37 -11.17 9.06 -14.58
N ASP A 38 -10.74 8.82 -15.80
CA ASP A 38 -10.17 7.54 -16.18
C ASP A 38 -8.81 7.36 -15.52
N ALA A 39 -8.63 6.24 -14.83
CA ALA A 39 -7.42 5.91 -14.11
C ALA A 39 -6.98 4.48 -14.43
N GLU A 40 -5.66 4.28 -14.52
CA GLU A 40 -5.07 2.96 -14.53
C GLU A 40 -5.19 2.33 -13.15
N PHE A 41 -5.76 1.13 -13.09
CA PHE A 41 -5.81 0.34 -11.86
C PHE A 41 -4.78 -0.77 -11.89
N ILE A 42 -4.20 -0.99 -10.72
CA ILE A 42 -3.34 -2.12 -10.44
C ILE A 42 -4.19 -3.21 -9.80
N CYS A 43 -4.03 -4.47 -10.23
CA CYS A 43 -4.86 -5.59 -9.79
C CYS A 43 -4.04 -6.86 -9.52
N SER A 44 -4.65 -7.79 -8.78
CA SER A 44 -4.04 -9.05 -8.34
C SER A 44 -5.09 -10.13 -8.21
N ASP A 45 -4.73 -11.37 -8.55
CA ASP A 45 -5.46 -12.60 -8.20
C ASP A 45 -4.93 -13.27 -6.92
N GLU A 46 -3.74 -12.86 -6.46
CA GLU A 46 -3.14 -13.30 -5.20
C GLU A 46 -3.91 -12.82 -3.95
N ASP A 47 -3.83 -13.59 -2.87
CA ASP A 47 -4.37 -13.22 -1.57
C ASP A 47 -3.71 -11.92 -1.05
N GLN A 48 -4.53 -11.04 -0.46
CA GLN A 48 -4.14 -9.70 0.00
C GLN A 48 -4.36 -9.56 1.50
N PHE A 49 -3.53 -8.75 2.16
CA PHE A 49 -3.73 -8.37 3.56
C PHE A 49 -4.82 -7.29 3.62
N ILE A 50 -6.08 -7.73 3.74
CA ILE A 50 -7.24 -6.85 3.84
C ILE A 50 -8.05 -7.20 5.08
N GLU A 51 -8.48 -6.16 5.80
CA GLU A 51 -9.45 -6.26 6.88
C GLU A 51 -10.66 -5.39 6.55
N THR A 52 -11.86 -5.89 6.84
CA THR A 52 -13.13 -5.20 6.61
C THR A 52 -13.77 -4.85 7.95
N HIS A 53 -14.18 -3.61 8.09
CA HIS A 53 -14.84 -3.09 9.29
C HIS A 53 -16.17 -2.47 8.93
N ASP A 54 -16.94 -2.10 9.95
CA ASP A 54 -18.18 -1.36 9.74
C ASP A 54 -17.90 0.04 9.15
N GLY A 55 -18.20 0.19 7.86
CA GLY A 55 -18.10 1.43 7.09
C GLY A 55 -16.78 1.65 6.34
N PHE A 56 -15.79 0.78 6.45
CA PHE A 56 -14.51 0.93 5.73
C PHE A 56 -13.68 -0.36 5.67
N LYS A 57 -12.65 -0.36 4.82
CA LYS A 57 -11.69 -1.46 4.64
C LYS A 57 -10.26 -0.95 4.76
N VAL A 58 -9.36 -1.80 5.23
CA VAL A 58 -7.93 -1.51 5.35
C VAL A 58 -7.13 -2.52 4.54
N LEU A 59 -6.30 -2.02 3.63
CA LEU A 59 -5.34 -2.81 2.86
C LEU A 59 -3.93 -2.50 3.37
N LYS A 60 -3.14 -3.54 3.63
CA LYS A 60 -1.70 -3.44 3.93
C LYS A 60 -0.88 -3.91 2.73
N MET A 61 -0.02 -3.02 2.25
CA MET A 61 0.84 -3.24 1.10
C MET A 61 2.30 -3.26 1.54
N MET A 62 2.95 -4.42 1.41
CA MET A 62 4.35 -4.59 1.83
C MET A 62 5.31 -3.95 0.83
N CYS A 63 6.06 -2.94 1.27
CA CYS A 63 7.10 -2.29 0.50
C CYS A 63 8.46 -2.86 0.91
N THR A 64 9.14 -3.51 -0.03
CA THR A 64 10.55 -3.87 0.15
C THR A 64 11.40 -2.69 -0.28
N LEU A 65 12.13 -2.09 0.67
CA LEU A 65 13.21 -1.19 0.34
C LEU A 65 14.38 -2.04 -0.14
N ARG A 66 14.60 -2.02 -1.47
CA ARG A 66 15.82 -2.48 -2.16
C ARG A 66 16.47 -3.70 -1.49
N ASP A 67 15.77 -4.83 -1.53
CA ASP A 67 16.35 -6.11 -1.12
C ASP A 67 17.44 -6.52 -2.12
N PRO A 68 18.74 -6.52 -1.74
CA PRO A 68 19.82 -6.96 -2.63
C PRO A 68 19.75 -8.47 -2.93
N PHE A 69 18.87 -9.21 -2.24
CA PHE A 69 18.61 -10.64 -2.42
C PHE A 69 17.25 -10.90 -3.08
N HIS A 70 16.59 -9.87 -3.65
CA HIS A 70 15.31 -10.06 -4.32
C HIS A 70 15.43 -11.06 -5.49
N GLY A 71 14.60 -12.11 -5.46
CA GLY A 71 14.65 -13.21 -6.43
C GLY A 71 15.69 -14.31 -6.11
N VAL A 72 16.44 -14.17 -5.02
CA VAL A 72 17.31 -15.22 -4.50
C VAL A 72 16.47 -16.18 -3.64
N PRO A 73 16.48 -17.49 -3.91
CA PRO A 73 15.78 -18.46 -3.06
C PRO A 73 16.30 -18.40 -1.62
N ALA A 74 15.39 -18.53 -0.63
CA ALA A 74 15.73 -18.43 0.79
C ALA A 74 16.90 -19.36 1.20
N LYS A 75 16.95 -20.58 0.66
CA LYS A 75 18.04 -21.54 0.90
C LYS A 75 19.40 -21.04 0.41
N THR A 76 19.42 -20.31 -0.71
CA THR A 76 20.63 -19.72 -1.28
C THR A 76 21.09 -18.50 -0.48
N MET A 77 20.14 -17.74 0.06
CA MET A 77 20.42 -16.62 0.96
C MET A 77 21.01 -17.11 2.30
N ASP A 78 20.41 -18.12 2.93
CA ASP A 78 20.93 -18.77 4.14
C ASP A 78 22.36 -19.29 3.91
N ALA A 79 22.60 -19.90 2.74
CA ALA A 79 23.91 -20.38 2.31
C ALA A 79 24.96 -19.25 2.13
N LEU A 80 24.55 -18.05 1.71
CA LEU A 80 25.46 -16.91 1.55
C LEU A 80 25.75 -16.21 2.89
N LEU A 81 24.76 -16.15 3.78
CA LEU A 81 24.87 -15.48 5.07
C LEU A 81 25.73 -16.27 6.05
N TRP A 82 25.60 -17.61 6.11
CA TRP A 82 26.48 -18.43 6.95
C TRP A 82 27.93 -18.37 6.46
N ALA A 83 28.17 -18.44 5.14
CA ALA A 83 29.52 -18.46 4.57
C ALA A 83 30.29 -17.15 4.81
N ARG A 84 29.57 -16.04 5.00
CA ARG A 84 30.11 -14.73 5.35
C ARG A 84 30.09 -14.43 6.85
N ASN A 85 29.64 -15.38 7.68
CA ASN A 85 29.42 -15.19 9.11
C ASN A 85 28.58 -13.93 9.41
N MET A 86 27.56 -13.67 8.58
CA MET A 86 26.64 -12.53 8.70
C MET A 86 25.29 -13.00 9.24
N SER A 87 24.70 -12.20 10.12
CA SER A 87 23.31 -12.35 10.55
C SER A 87 22.36 -11.88 9.44
N MET A 88 21.16 -12.44 9.36
CA MET A 88 20.09 -11.94 8.47
C MET A 88 19.96 -10.41 8.62
N PRO A 89 20.22 -9.61 7.57
CA PRO A 89 19.99 -8.19 7.65
C PRO A 89 18.49 -7.96 7.85
N GLN A 90 18.12 -7.32 8.97
CA GLN A 90 16.76 -6.85 9.18
C GLN A 90 16.56 -5.63 8.28
N PHE A 91 16.13 -5.85 7.04
CA PHE A 91 15.74 -4.74 6.19
C PHE A 91 14.53 -4.05 6.81
N PRO A 92 14.51 -2.70 6.89
CA PRO A 92 13.35 -1.96 7.32
C PRO A 92 12.14 -2.33 6.46
N ARG A 93 11.24 -3.15 7.02
CA ARG A 93 9.98 -3.50 6.37
C ARG A 93 9.05 -2.31 6.52
N HIS A 94 8.85 -1.60 5.43
CA HIS A 94 7.85 -0.54 5.38
C HIS A 94 6.58 -1.13 4.79
N SER A 95 5.43 -0.65 5.24
CA SER A 95 4.15 -1.00 4.62
C SER A 95 3.38 0.28 4.37
N MET A 96 2.77 0.35 3.20
CA MET A 96 1.77 1.35 2.90
C MET A 96 0.41 0.79 3.33
N TYR A 97 -0.40 1.63 3.95
CA TYR A 97 -1.77 1.28 4.33
C TYR A 97 -2.74 2.14 3.54
N ILE A 98 -3.75 1.51 2.95
CA ILE A 98 -4.84 2.20 2.26
C ILE A 98 -6.11 1.94 3.05
N VAL A 99 -6.74 3.01 3.53
CA VAL A 99 -8.02 2.94 4.22
C VAL A 99 -9.09 3.46 3.25
N LEU A 100 -10.05 2.62 2.92
CA LEU A 100 -11.09 2.89 1.92
C LEU A 100 -12.46 2.89 2.59
N PRO A 101 -13.18 4.04 2.63
CA PRO A 101 -14.56 4.05 3.11
C PRO A 101 -15.48 3.29 2.16
N ASP A 102 -16.52 2.65 2.70
CA ASP A 102 -17.53 1.96 1.87
C ASP A 102 -18.42 2.95 1.10
N ALA A 103 -18.68 4.12 1.68
CA ALA A 103 -19.43 5.21 1.05
C ALA A 103 -18.51 6.14 0.24
N HIS A 104 -18.97 6.57 -0.95
CA HIS A 104 -18.22 7.48 -1.83
C HIS A 104 -17.88 8.84 -1.20
N ASP A 105 -18.75 9.33 -0.31
CA ASP A 105 -18.60 10.57 0.44
C ASP A 105 -18.12 10.35 1.89
N GLY A 106 -17.80 9.09 2.26
CA GLY A 106 -17.45 8.69 3.62
C GLY A 106 -16.02 9.03 4.07
N LEU A 107 -15.22 9.70 3.24
CA LEU A 107 -13.82 10.00 3.58
C LEU A 107 -13.71 10.91 4.81
N TRP A 108 -14.60 11.90 4.96
CA TRP A 108 -14.57 12.85 6.07
C TRP A 108 -14.96 12.20 7.40
N SER A 109 -16.02 11.40 7.41
CA SER A 109 -16.43 10.67 8.62
C SER A 109 -15.37 9.65 9.05
N LEU A 110 -14.72 8.99 8.09
CA LEU A 110 -13.59 8.10 8.36
C LEU A 110 -12.39 8.86 8.93
N HIS A 111 -12.06 10.03 8.38
CA HIS A 111 -10.99 10.88 8.91
C HIS A 111 -11.26 11.30 10.36
N ASP A 112 -12.49 11.70 10.69
CA ASP A 112 -12.84 12.10 12.07
C ASP A 112 -12.78 10.90 13.03
N LYS A 113 -13.15 9.70 12.57
CA LYS A 113 -12.98 8.45 13.31
C LYS A 113 -11.50 8.13 13.54
N MET A 114 -10.64 8.35 12.56
CA MET A 114 -9.18 8.19 12.70
C MET A 114 -8.58 9.20 13.66
N ALA A 115 -8.98 10.47 13.57
CA ALA A 115 -8.44 11.55 14.40
C ALA A 115 -8.89 11.45 15.87
N SER A 116 -10.04 10.83 16.13
CA SER A 116 -10.57 10.64 17.48
C SER A 116 -9.97 9.44 18.23
N SER A 117 -9.33 8.48 17.54
CA SER A 117 -8.67 7.34 18.16
C SER A 117 -7.18 7.25 17.81
N PRO A 118 -6.26 7.47 18.77
CA PRO A 118 -4.83 7.36 18.51
C PRO A 118 -4.37 5.92 18.20
N SER A 119 -5.15 4.93 18.62
CA SER A 119 -4.88 3.51 18.35
C SER A 119 -5.53 3.02 17.06
N PHE A 120 -6.29 3.86 16.35
CA PHE A 120 -7.09 3.47 15.19
C PHE A 120 -6.29 2.65 14.19
N LEU A 121 -5.10 3.12 13.79
CA LEU A 121 -4.32 2.36 12.81
C LEU A 121 -3.96 0.98 13.34
N HIS A 122 -3.41 0.88 14.55
CA HIS A 122 -2.94 -0.39 15.11
C HIS A 122 -4.06 -1.42 15.30
N GLU A 123 -5.25 -0.97 15.68
CA GLU A 123 -6.41 -1.83 15.93
C GLU A 123 -7.09 -2.37 14.66
N HIS A 124 -6.78 -1.79 13.48
CA HIS A 124 -7.44 -2.11 12.21
C HIS A 124 -6.43 -2.57 11.14
N LEU A 125 -5.23 -3.00 11.55
CA LEU A 125 -4.23 -3.49 10.61
C LEU A 125 -4.47 -4.97 10.30
N PRO A 126 -4.58 -5.35 9.02
CA PRO A 126 -4.68 -6.75 8.65
C PRO A 126 -3.39 -7.50 9.01
N GLU A 127 -3.56 -8.59 9.74
CA GLU A 127 -2.48 -9.50 10.14
C GLU A 127 -2.24 -10.63 9.13
N TRP A 128 -3.30 -11.10 8.48
CA TRP A 128 -3.28 -12.30 7.64
C TRP A 128 -3.83 -12.00 6.23
N PRO A 129 -3.28 -12.65 5.18
CA PRO A 129 -3.78 -12.50 3.83
C PRO A 129 -5.09 -13.29 3.66
N VAL A 130 -6.01 -12.75 2.88
CA VAL A 130 -7.31 -13.35 2.57
C VAL A 130 -7.57 -13.33 1.06
N ASN A 131 -8.41 -14.24 0.59
CA ASN A 131 -8.88 -14.24 -0.79
C ASN A 131 -9.91 -13.14 -1.00
N VAL A 132 -9.67 -12.25 -1.96
CA VAL A 132 -10.42 -10.98 -2.12
C VAL A 132 -11.22 -10.88 -3.42
N GLY A 133 -11.21 -11.92 -4.25
CA GLY A 133 -11.89 -11.89 -5.55
C GLY A 133 -11.33 -10.80 -6.47
N GLU A 134 -12.15 -9.81 -6.81
CA GLU A 134 -11.71 -8.67 -7.63
C GLU A 134 -10.98 -7.63 -6.77
N PHE A 135 -9.67 -7.50 -6.99
CA PHE A 135 -8.83 -6.54 -6.29
C PHE A 135 -8.30 -5.46 -7.23
N ARG A 136 -8.44 -4.18 -6.82
CA ARG A 136 -7.98 -3.03 -7.58
C ARG A 136 -7.50 -1.88 -6.70
N VAL A 137 -6.38 -1.26 -7.09
CA VAL A 137 -5.85 -0.04 -6.49
C VAL A 137 -5.47 0.92 -7.60
N PRO A 138 -5.97 2.17 -7.62
CA PRO A 138 -5.60 3.13 -8.65
C PRO A 138 -4.10 3.45 -8.56
N LYS A 139 -3.44 3.56 -9.71
CA LYS A 139 -2.05 3.99 -9.80
C LYS A 139 -1.98 5.50 -9.66
N LEU A 140 -1.56 5.96 -8.48
CA LEU A 140 -1.55 7.38 -8.14
C LEU A 140 -0.12 7.92 -8.04
N ARG A 141 0.06 9.17 -8.47
CA ARG A 141 1.25 9.97 -8.19
C ARG A 141 0.82 11.25 -7.49
N ILE A 142 1.16 11.37 -6.21
CA ILE A 142 0.79 12.50 -5.37
C ILE A 142 2.06 13.28 -5.05
N SER A 143 2.01 14.60 -5.22
CA SER A 143 3.05 15.52 -4.76
C SER A 143 2.40 16.63 -3.93
N PHE A 144 3.09 17.04 -2.86
CA PHE A 144 2.63 18.09 -1.98
C PHE A 144 3.80 19.00 -1.61
N ALA A 145 3.58 20.31 -1.67
CA ALA A 145 4.54 21.31 -1.24
C ALA A 145 3.82 22.31 -0.31
N PRO A 146 4.30 22.48 0.94
CA PRO A 146 3.77 23.50 1.83
C PRO A 146 3.98 24.89 1.22
N ARG A 147 2.98 25.77 1.33
CA ARG A 147 3.18 27.18 0.98
C ARG A 147 4.10 27.84 2.02
N PRO A 148 5.09 28.65 1.62
CA PRO A 148 5.86 29.45 2.56
C PRO A 148 4.93 30.43 3.27
N ARG A 149 5.02 30.51 4.61
CA ARG A 149 4.40 31.59 5.38
C ARG A 149 5.18 32.88 5.09
N ALA A 150 4.49 33.91 4.62
CA ALA A 150 5.02 35.26 4.48
C ALA A 150 5.21 35.93 5.85
#